data_AF-A0A346B242-F1
#
_entry.id   AF-A0A346B242-F1
#
_cell.length_a   1.000
_cell.length_b   1.000
_cell.length_c   1.000
_cell.angle_alpha   90.00
_cell.angle_beta   90.00
_cell.angle_gamma   90.00
#
_symmetry.space_group_name_H-M   'P 1'
#
loop_
_entity.id
_entity.type
_entity.pdbx_description
1 polymer ?
#
loop_
_entity_poly.entity_id
_entity_poly.type
_entity_poly.pdbx_seq_one_letter_code
_entity_poly.pdbx_strand_id
1 'polypeptide(L)'
;MGGIIIMKMKKASRKVLAMMAVTALMSSVSVVGATELGKVTDKPTFEQGLTVGNPNNNYKFNADGNLKANQVNTTADMNAGGNLTAANDQFQVHTDGSVSTTGTITTQGDITGKGGTFNTLKVNGMNVDESITNLEKQVENVGLAADAANDLATQNKDKITSLDDQINNETTGLKQQITNVGLAADAANDLATQNKDKITSLDDQINNETTGLKQQITNAGLAADAANDLALQNKDKITSLDDQINNETTGLKQQITNAGLAADAANDLALQNKDKITSLDDQINNETTGLKQQITNAGLAADAANDLALKNQEAIQTEHDRVTMVEGAVLEVNGKVDKNTAAINTVNNIVGDGVLSNPNASNLTEAVNQNYAQINNNTQAISALDNRVDDLGGEIDQVGAISAALAGLHPLDYDGTGSKFQLSAAMGSYDSTQAAAIGAFYHFNRDVMISLGGATSFDGDHKTAGNLGVTFRIGEGASGKAVSDDVMARLEAMDQKIAALEQENKDLKNVLGTIDTSLSKEFPDVPANHWAYEAVTKLAGNDVVAGYPDGEFHGDRTMTRYEMAEIIYKAMNKGVQVDQKLVNEFKPEMEQVAANERA
;
A
#
# COMPACT_ATOMS: atom_id res chain seq x y z
N MET A 1 -14.74 -20.62 46.87
CA MET A 1 -15.73 -19.58 46.48
C MET A 1 -15.41 -19.20 45.06
N GLY A 2 -16.19 -19.51 44.03
CA GLY A 2 -17.64 -19.61 44.00
C GLY A 2 -18.09 -18.64 42.91
N GLY A 3 -18.17 -19.12 41.66
CA GLY A 3 -18.60 -18.34 40.52
C GLY A 3 -17.52 -18.20 39.45
N ILE A 4 -17.52 -19.12 38.49
CA ILE A 4 -17.10 -19.04 37.06
C ILE A 4 -16.91 -20.50 36.53
N ILE A 5 -17.70 -21.46 37.03
CA ILE A 5 -17.85 -22.81 36.44
C ILE A 5 -19.35 -23.12 36.33
N ILE A 6 -20.15 -22.14 35.89
CA ILE A 6 -21.57 -22.34 35.51
C ILE A 6 -21.86 -21.44 34.28
N MET A 7 -21.01 -21.52 33.26
CA MET A 7 -21.36 -20.92 31.96
C MET A 7 -20.76 -21.66 30.75
N LYS A 8 -20.02 -22.77 30.97
CA LYS A 8 -19.54 -23.67 29.90
C LYS A 8 -20.27 -25.01 29.78
N MET A 9 -21.21 -25.34 30.68
CA MET A 9 -22.01 -26.59 30.60
C MET A 9 -23.44 -26.43 30.06
N LYS A 10 -23.84 -25.24 29.58
CA LYS A 10 -25.17 -25.04 28.95
C LYS A 10 -25.19 -25.10 27.42
N LYS A 11 -24.02 -25.23 26.77
CA LYS A 11 -23.90 -25.29 25.29
C LYS A 11 -23.55 -26.69 24.74
N ALA A 12 -23.11 -27.62 25.59
CA ALA A 12 -22.85 -29.01 25.19
C ALA A 12 -24.11 -29.89 25.15
N SER A 13 -25.17 -29.54 25.89
CA SER A 13 -26.40 -30.36 25.96
C SER A 13 -27.46 -30.06 24.88
N ARG A 14 -27.20 -29.11 23.96
CA ARG A 14 -28.08 -28.84 22.80
C ARG A 14 -27.55 -29.37 21.47
N LYS A 15 -26.28 -29.78 21.39
CA LYS A 15 -25.71 -30.44 20.20
C LYS A 15 -25.88 -31.96 20.18
N VAL A 16 -26.08 -32.60 21.34
CA VAL A 16 -26.37 -34.05 21.40
C VAL A 16 -27.85 -34.37 21.15
N LEU A 17 -28.76 -33.41 21.38
CA LEU A 17 -30.20 -33.62 21.16
C LEU A 17 -30.69 -33.25 19.73
N ALA A 18 -29.88 -32.53 18.95
CA ALA A 18 -30.19 -32.21 17.55
C ALA A 18 -29.54 -33.18 16.54
N MET A 19 -28.71 -34.12 17.02
CA MET A 19 -28.03 -35.12 16.19
C MET A 19 -28.64 -36.53 16.34
N MET A 20 -29.75 -36.66 17.09
CA MET A 20 -30.50 -37.91 17.32
C MET A 20 -31.92 -37.91 16.71
N ALA A 21 -32.25 -36.96 15.82
CA ALA A 21 -33.58 -36.84 15.22
C ALA A 21 -33.64 -36.90 13.69
N VAL A 22 -32.57 -37.34 13.00
CA VAL A 22 -32.59 -37.55 11.53
C VAL A 22 -31.87 -38.86 11.15
N THR A 23 -32.21 -39.96 11.84
CA THR A 23 -31.80 -41.33 11.45
C THR A 23 -32.96 -42.33 11.63
N ALA A 24 -34.19 -41.88 11.40
CA ALA A 24 -35.35 -42.77 11.32
C ALA A 24 -36.34 -42.21 10.29
N LEU A 25 -36.10 -42.50 9.01
CA LEU A 25 -37.07 -42.61 7.90
C LEU A 25 -36.31 -42.72 6.57
N MET A 26 -35.56 -43.81 6.41
CA MET A 26 -35.17 -44.35 5.11
C MET A 26 -35.53 -45.84 5.16
N SER A 27 -36.78 -46.15 4.81
CA SER A 27 -37.12 -47.44 4.22
C SER A 27 -38.42 -47.29 3.42
N SER A 28 -38.30 -47.64 2.14
CA SER A 28 -39.35 -48.12 1.24
C SER A 28 -40.59 -47.25 1.04
N VAL A 29 -40.61 -46.46 -0.04
CA VAL A 29 -41.72 -46.44 -1.00
C VAL A 29 -41.13 -46.20 -2.40
N SER A 30 -40.95 -47.29 -3.14
CA SER A 30 -41.10 -47.31 -4.58
C SER A 30 -42.57 -47.05 -4.92
N VAL A 31 -42.85 -46.44 -6.08
CA VAL A 31 -44.02 -46.65 -6.97
C VAL A 31 -44.48 -45.35 -7.66
N VAL A 32 -44.20 -45.34 -8.97
CA VAL A 32 -45.08 -44.95 -10.09
C VAL A 32 -45.16 -43.47 -10.51
N GLY A 33 -44.74 -43.26 -11.76
CA GLY A 33 -44.93 -42.05 -12.55
C GLY A 33 -44.63 -42.27 -14.03
N ALA A 34 -45.32 -43.26 -14.62
CA ALA A 34 -45.64 -43.43 -16.06
C ALA A 34 -44.55 -43.14 -17.11
N THR A 35 -43.77 -44.16 -17.43
CA THR A 35 -43.21 -44.41 -18.76
C THR A 35 -44.27 -45.06 -19.66
N GLU A 36 -44.18 -44.77 -20.96
CA GLU A 36 -44.82 -45.46 -22.11
C GLU A 36 -46.30 -45.17 -22.40
N LEU A 37 -46.56 -44.18 -23.28
CA LEU A 37 -47.73 -44.24 -24.16
C LEU A 37 -47.44 -45.27 -25.26
N GLY A 38 -48.09 -46.43 -25.11
CA GLY A 38 -47.99 -47.57 -26.01
C GLY A 38 -48.40 -47.26 -27.44
N LYS A 39 -47.68 -47.94 -28.34
CA LYS A 39 -47.97 -48.10 -29.77
C LYS A 39 -49.42 -48.55 -29.98
N VAL A 40 -50.20 -47.77 -30.72
CA VAL A 40 -51.40 -48.28 -31.39
C VAL A 40 -50.94 -48.82 -32.75
N THR A 41 -50.52 -50.07 -32.74
CA THR A 41 -50.43 -50.90 -33.94
C THR A 41 -51.34 -52.09 -33.70
N ASP A 42 -52.55 -52.03 -34.27
CA ASP A 42 -53.21 -53.22 -34.81
C ASP A 42 -54.23 -52.80 -35.87
N LYS A 43 -54.04 -53.39 -37.06
CA LYS A 43 -54.99 -53.45 -38.16
C LYS A 43 -55.61 -54.87 -38.14
N PRO A 44 -56.69 -55.10 -38.90
CA PRO A 44 -57.98 -55.59 -38.44
C PRO A 44 -58.06 -57.11 -38.23
N THR A 45 -58.98 -57.55 -37.37
CA THR A 45 -59.60 -58.89 -37.47
C THR A 45 -61.12 -58.77 -37.39
N PHE A 46 -61.76 -59.06 -38.52
CA PHE A 46 -63.15 -59.50 -38.56
C PHE A 46 -63.20 -60.89 -37.91
N GLU A 47 -64.12 -61.12 -36.96
CA GLU A 47 -65.01 -62.28 -36.96
C GLU A 47 -66.06 -62.20 -35.84
N GLN A 48 -67.31 -62.08 -36.29
CA GLN A 48 -68.54 -62.72 -35.81
C GLN A 48 -68.99 -62.59 -34.34
N GLY A 49 -70.22 -62.11 -34.18
CA GLY A 49 -71.01 -62.31 -32.96
C GLY A 49 -72.14 -61.30 -32.73
N LEU A 50 -72.93 -60.97 -33.76
CA LEU A 50 -74.11 -60.12 -33.59
C LEU A 50 -75.22 -60.94 -32.89
N THR A 51 -75.45 -60.65 -31.61
CA THR A 51 -76.61 -61.17 -30.87
C THR A 51 -77.74 -60.16 -30.99
N VAL A 52 -78.82 -60.60 -31.65
CA VAL A 52 -80.06 -59.85 -31.83
C VAL A 52 -81.02 -60.17 -30.67
N GLY A 53 -81.51 -59.14 -30.01
CA GLY A 53 -82.78 -59.14 -29.28
C GLY A 53 -83.49 -57.83 -29.63
N ASN A 54 -84.64 -57.86 -30.30
CA ASN A 54 -85.93 -58.01 -29.62
C ASN A 54 -86.97 -58.55 -30.64
N PRO A 55 -87.92 -59.41 -30.22
CA PRO A 55 -88.84 -60.10 -31.08
C PRO A 55 -90.04 -59.21 -31.40
N ASN A 56 -90.25 -58.91 -32.68
CA ASN A 56 -91.54 -58.98 -33.35
C ASN A 56 -91.35 -58.68 -34.85
N ASN A 57 -91.75 -59.66 -35.67
CA ASN A 57 -91.97 -59.64 -37.12
C ASN A 57 -90.81 -59.96 -38.10
N ASN A 58 -90.51 -61.27 -38.17
CA ASN A 58 -90.66 -62.18 -39.32
C ASN A 58 -90.24 -61.74 -40.75
N TYR A 59 -88.96 -61.97 -41.08
CA TYR A 59 -88.52 -62.66 -42.31
C TYR A 59 -87.61 -63.82 -41.86
N LYS A 60 -87.75 -65.04 -42.42
CA LYS A 60 -86.96 -66.22 -42.01
C LYS A 60 -86.05 -66.73 -43.13
N PHE A 61 -84.76 -66.87 -42.82
CA PHE A 61 -83.78 -67.69 -43.56
C PHE A 61 -83.88 -69.15 -43.09
N ASN A 62 -83.60 -70.14 -43.95
CA ASN A 62 -83.50 -71.56 -43.59
C ASN A 62 -82.04 -72.01 -43.43
N ALA A 63 -81.87 -73.24 -42.92
CA ALA A 63 -80.68 -73.80 -42.25
C ALA A 63 -79.39 -73.93 -43.10
N ASP A 64 -79.41 -73.50 -44.37
CA ASP A 64 -78.24 -73.48 -45.27
C ASP A 64 -77.81 -72.05 -45.67
N GLY A 65 -78.35 -71.01 -45.02
CA GLY A 65 -77.74 -69.67 -45.01
C GLY A 65 -77.86 -68.81 -46.28
N ASN A 66 -78.87 -69.01 -47.13
CA ASN A 66 -79.14 -68.15 -48.29
C ASN A 66 -80.66 -67.87 -48.47
N LEU A 67 -81.06 -66.58 -48.55
CA LEU A 67 -82.44 -66.18 -48.91
C LEU A 67 -82.54 -65.97 -50.43
N LYS A 68 -83.19 -66.91 -51.12
CA LYS A 68 -83.69 -66.74 -52.49
C LYS A 68 -85.19 -66.55 -52.45
N ALA A 69 -85.68 -65.46 -53.02
CA ALA A 69 -87.06 -65.32 -53.48
C ALA A 69 -87.12 -65.77 -54.94
N ASN A 70 -87.61 -66.98 -55.23
CA ASN A 70 -88.06 -67.35 -56.57
C ASN A 70 -88.96 -68.59 -56.60
N GLN A 71 -90.20 -68.39 -57.07
CA GLN A 71 -91.11 -69.26 -57.83
C GLN A 71 -91.20 -70.77 -57.57
N VAL A 72 -92.44 -71.25 -57.34
CA VAL A 72 -93.03 -72.36 -58.12
C VAL A 72 -94.49 -72.06 -58.45
N ASN A 73 -94.81 -72.35 -59.71
CA ASN A 73 -96.06 -72.18 -60.45
C ASN A 73 -96.82 -73.52 -60.53
N THR A 74 -98.16 -73.46 -60.48
CA THR A 74 -99.20 -74.29 -61.17
C THR A 74 -99.16 -75.82 -61.22
N THR A 75 -100.24 -76.44 -60.69
CA THR A 75 -101.03 -77.58 -61.24
C THR A 75 -102.33 -77.63 -60.40
N ALA A 76 -103.56 -77.94 -60.84
CA ALA A 76 -104.03 -78.65 -62.01
C ALA A 76 -105.49 -78.23 -62.36
N ASP A 77 -105.72 -78.20 -63.67
CA ASP A 77 -106.89 -78.51 -64.49
C ASP A 77 -108.36 -78.45 -63.98
N MET A 78 -109.10 -77.76 -64.85
CA MET A 78 -110.52 -77.80 -65.17
C MET A 78 -111.11 -79.21 -65.29
N ASN A 79 -112.36 -79.40 -64.85
CA ASN A 79 -113.30 -80.20 -65.64
C ASN A 79 -114.72 -79.66 -65.54
N ALA A 80 -115.31 -79.47 -66.72
CA ALA A 80 -116.69 -79.10 -66.94
C ALA A 80 -117.60 -80.33 -66.84
N GLY A 81 -118.86 -80.11 -66.48
CA GLY A 81 -119.95 -81.05 -66.77
C GLY A 81 -120.55 -81.70 -65.51
N GLY A 82 -121.68 -81.17 -65.05
CA GLY A 82 -122.45 -81.79 -63.98
C GLY A 82 -123.45 -80.83 -63.34
N ASN A 83 -124.51 -80.56 -64.09
CA ASN A 83 -125.82 -80.02 -63.69
C ASN A 83 -126.03 -79.76 -62.19
N LEU A 84 -126.31 -78.51 -61.79
CA LEU A 84 -127.36 -78.29 -60.80
C LEU A 84 -128.09 -76.97 -61.03
N THR A 85 -129.32 -77.15 -61.48
CA THR A 85 -130.37 -76.19 -61.75
C THR A 85 -130.87 -75.50 -60.47
N ALA A 86 -131.05 -74.19 -60.62
CA ALA A 86 -132.06 -73.29 -60.04
C ALA A 86 -132.19 -73.12 -58.52
N ALA A 87 -132.17 -71.85 -58.10
CA ALA A 87 -133.42 -71.09 -57.94
C ALA A 87 -133.14 -69.61 -57.60
N ASN A 88 -132.97 -68.74 -58.61
CA ASN A 88 -133.50 -67.36 -58.64
C ASN A 88 -133.13 -66.68 -59.97
N ASP A 89 -134.15 -66.32 -60.76
CA ASP A 89 -134.07 -65.81 -62.14
C ASP A 89 -133.51 -64.38 -62.27
N GLN A 90 -132.21 -64.13 -62.06
CA GLN A 90 -131.61 -62.79 -62.24
C GLN A 90 -130.25 -62.71 -62.97
N PHE A 91 -129.68 -63.83 -63.41
CA PHE A 91 -128.37 -63.85 -64.08
C PHE A 91 -128.35 -64.89 -65.21
N GLN A 92 -128.13 -64.45 -66.45
CA GLN A 92 -127.88 -65.34 -67.58
C GLN A 92 -126.50 -65.04 -68.18
N VAL A 93 -125.65 -66.06 -68.16
CA VAL A 93 -124.35 -66.07 -68.85
C VAL A 93 -124.56 -66.67 -70.23
N HIS A 94 -124.28 -65.88 -71.27
CA HIS A 94 -124.40 -66.28 -72.66
C HIS A 94 -123.18 -67.07 -73.10
N THR A 95 -123.35 -67.93 -74.10
CA THR A 95 -122.31 -68.81 -74.65
C THR A 95 -121.15 -68.06 -75.33
N ASP A 96 -121.23 -66.74 -75.46
CA ASP A 96 -120.18 -65.84 -75.94
C ASP A 96 -119.34 -65.21 -74.79
N GLY A 97 -119.56 -65.68 -73.55
CA GLY A 97 -118.84 -65.21 -72.37
C GLY A 97 -119.35 -63.87 -71.81
N SER A 98 -120.42 -63.30 -72.39
CA SER A 98 -121.07 -62.13 -71.83
C SER A 98 -122.12 -62.54 -70.78
N VAL A 99 -122.33 -61.68 -69.79
CA VAL A 99 -123.30 -61.91 -68.72
C VAL A 99 -124.31 -60.79 -68.70
N SER A 100 -125.59 -61.12 -68.79
CA SER A 100 -126.70 -60.17 -68.71
C SER A 100 -127.53 -60.40 -67.45
N THR A 101 -127.87 -59.29 -66.79
CA THR A 101 -128.51 -59.27 -65.46
C THR A 101 -129.59 -58.21 -65.51
N THR A 102 -130.83 -58.56 -65.15
CA THR A 102 -132.00 -57.65 -65.17
C THR A 102 -132.24 -56.94 -63.83
N GLY A 103 -131.29 -57.03 -62.90
CA GLY A 103 -131.31 -56.38 -61.58
C GLY A 103 -130.20 -55.35 -61.39
N THR A 104 -130.45 -54.36 -60.53
CA THR A 104 -129.51 -53.31 -60.14
C THR A 104 -128.38 -53.89 -59.29
N ILE A 105 -127.14 -53.85 -59.76
CA ILE A 105 -125.96 -54.22 -58.96
C ILE A 105 -125.54 -52.99 -58.13
N THR A 106 -125.65 -53.10 -56.81
CA THR A 106 -125.16 -52.09 -55.86
C THR A 106 -123.84 -52.59 -55.26
N THR A 107 -122.71 -52.09 -55.77
CA THR A 107 -121.41 -52.27 -55.11
C THR A 107 -121.08 -51.05 -54.27
N GLN A 108 -120.52 -51.29 -53.08
CA GLN A 108 -120.03 -50.25 -52.18
C GLN A 108 -118.68 -49.75 -52.72
N GLY A 109 -118.71 -48.69 -53.53
CA GLY A 109 -117.51 -48.05 -54.11
C GLY A 109 -117.59 -47.90 -55.64
N ASP A 110 -117.35 -46.68 -56.11
CA ASP A 110 -117.65 -46.19 -57.46
C ASP A 110 -116.80 -46.85 -58.57
N ILE A 111 -117.42 -47.68 -59.39
CA ILE A 111 -117.08 -47.81 -60.81
C ILE A 111 -118.35 -47.55 -61.61
N THR A 112 -118.63 -46.28 -61.91
CA THR A 112 -119.69 -45.86 -62.83
C THR A 112 -119.09 -45.60 -64.21
N GLY A 113 -119.39 -46.47 -65.18
CA GLY A 113 -119.01 -46.23 -66.58
C GLY A 113 -119.45 -47.36 -67.51
N LYS A 114 -120.73 -47.35 -67.93
CA LYS A 114 -121.20 -48.13 -69.07
C LYS A 114 -120.60 -47.57 -70.36
N GLY A 115 -119.87 -48.39 -71.12
CA GLY A 115 -119.75 -48.25 -72.58
C GLY A 115 -118.77 -47.19 -73.14
N GLY A 116 -117.63 -46.93 -72.50
CA GLY A 116 -116.58 -46.06 -73.06
C GLY A 116 -115.20 -46.72 -73.01
N THR A 117 -114.34 -46.42 -73.99
CA THR A 117 -112.92 -46.76 -74.02
C THR A 117 -112.22 -46.42 -72.69
N PHE A 118 -111.21 -47.22 -72.32
CA PHE A 118 -110.48 -47.27 -71.03
C PHE A 118 -109.98 -45.95 -70.40
N ASN A 119 -110.27 -44.78 -70.98
CA ASN A 119 -109.75 -43.47 -70.61
C ASN A 119 -110.55 -42.72 -69.51
N THR A 120 -111.35 -43.40 -68.69
CA THR A 120 -112.25 -42.76 -67.69
C THR A 120 -112.23 -43.40 -66.30
N LEU A 121 -111.22 -44.22 -65.95
CA LEU A 121 -111.06 -44.65 -64.56
C LEU A 121 -110.64 -43.46 -63.68
N LYS A 122 -111.33 -43.32 -62.55
CA LYS A 122 -111.02 -42.35 -61.50
C LYS A 122 -110.69 -43.08 -60.20
N VAL A 123 -109.65 -42.64 -59.50
CA VAL A 123 -109.29 -43.14 -58.17
C VAL A 123 -109.38 -41.95 -57.21
N ASN A 124 -110.20 -42.06 -56.17
CA ASN A 124 -110.52 -40.97 -55.23
C ASN A 124 -110.99 -39.66 -55.92
N GLY A 125 -111.74 -39.76 -57.02
CA GLY A 125 -112.36 -38.61 -57.71
C GLY A 125 -111.50 -37.90 -58.77
N MET A 126 -110.21 -38.24 -58.90
CA MET A 126 -109.30 -37.74 -59.96
C MET A 126 -109.11 -38.77 -61.06
N ASN A 127 -108.79 -38.34 -62.28
CA ASN A 127 -108.46 -39.27 -63.37
C ASN A 127 -107.17 -40.05 -63.02
N VAL A 128 -107.04 -41.30 -63.50
CA VAL A 128 -105.86 -42.14 -63.24
C VAL A 128 -104.55 -41.44 -63.66
N ASP A 129 -104.51 -40.75 -64.80
CA ASP A 129 -103.34 -40.00 -65.25
C ASP A 129 -102.96 -38.87 -64.29
N GLU A 130 -103.94 -38.14 -63.75
CA GLU A 130 -103.70 -37.09 -62.74
C GLU A 130 -103.17 -37.69 -61.43
N SER A 131 -103.64 -38.89 -61.06
CA SER A 131 -103.15 -39.61 -59.87
C SER A 131 -101.72 -40.09 -60.05
N ILE A 132 -101.36 -40.58 -61.24
CA ILE A 132 -99.99 -40.96 -61.61
C ILE A 132 -99.08 -39.74 -61.59
N THR A 133 -99.46 -38.63 -62.22
CA THR A 133 -98.67 -37.39 -62.22
C THR A 133 -98.46 -36.84 -60.80
N ASN A 134 -99.46 -36.94 -59.91
CA ASN A 134 -99.30 -36.53 -58.51
C ASN A 134 -98.34 -37.44 -57.74
N LEU A 135 -98.37 -38.75 -57.99
CA LEU A 135 -97.41 -39.69 -57.42
C LEU A 135 -95.99 -39.45 -57.95
N GLU A 136 -95.84 -39.19 -59.24
CA GLU A 136 -94.55 -38.83 -59.86
C GLU A 136 -93.97 -37.56 -59.21
N LYS A 137 -94.77 -36.52 -58.99
CA LYS A 137 -94.35 -35.31 -58.25
C LYS A 137 -93.97 -35.59 -56.80
N GLN A 138 -94.70 -36.48 -56.12
CA GLN A 138 -94.34 -36.88 -54.76
C GLN A 138 -93.01 -37.65 -54.72
N VAL A 139 -92.79 -38.56 -55.66
CA VAL A 139 -91.53 -39.30 -55.80
C VAL A 139 -90.38 -38.36 -56.15
N GLU A 140 -90.58 -37.40 -57.04
CA GLU A 140 -89.61 -36.36 -57.38
C GLU A 140 -89.27 -35.50 -56.15
N ASN A 141 -90.27 -35.06 -55.39
CA ASN A 141 -90.04 -34.31 -54.14
C ASN A 141 -89.28 -35.13 -53.08
N VAL A 142 -89.56 -36.43 -52.97
CA VAL A 142 -88.80 -37.34 -52.09
C VAL A 142 -87.37 -37.52 -52.58
N GLY A 143 -87.16 -37.62 -53.90
CA GLY A 143 -85.83 -37.67 -54.51
C GLY A 143 -85.02 -36.40 -54.21
N LEU A 144 -85.59 -35.22 -54.47
CA LEU A 144 -84.97 -33.93 -54.15
C LEU A 144 -84.65 -33.77 -52.66
N ALA A 145 -85.53 -34.26 -51.77
CA ALA A 145 -85.29 -34.27 -50.33
C ALA A 145 -84.16 -35.23 -49.92
N ALA A 146 -84.06 -36.39 -50.58
CA ALA A 146 -82.97 -37.34 -50.35
C ALA A 146 -81.62 -36.80 -50.84
N ASP A 147 -81.59 -36.16 -52.01
CA ASP A 147 -80.40 -35.51 -52.54
C ASP A 147 -79.95 -34.37 -51.64
N ALA A 148 -80.87 -33.51 -51.18
CA ALA A 148 -80.56 -32.44 -50.23
C ALA A 148 -80.02 -32.98 -48.89
N ALA A 149 -80.55 -34.10 -48.40
CA ALA A 149 -80.03 -34.76 -47.19
C ALA A 149 -78.63 -35.33 -47.41
N ASN A 150 -78.34 -35.88 -48.60
CA ASN A 150 -77.03 -36.40 -48.96
C ASN A 150 -75.98 -35.29 -49.16
N ASP A 151 -76.38 -34.16 -49.75
CA ASP A 151 -75.55 -32.95 -49.85
C ASP A 151 -75.22 -32.39 -48.46
N LEU A 152 -76.21 -32.31 -47.57
CA LEU A 152 -75.99 -31.89 -46.19
C LEU A 152 -75.07 -32.86 -45.43
N ALA A 153 -75.21 -34.17 -45.65
CA ALA A 153 -74.31 -35.18 -45.07
C ALA A 153 -72.87 -35.00 -45.58
N THR A 154 -72.71 -34.70 -46.86
CA THR A 154 -71.41 -34.40 -47.49
C THR A 154 -70.79 -33.13 -46.91
N GLN A 155 -71.56 -32.04 -46.82
CA GLN A 155 -71.11 -30.79 -46.18
C GLN A 155 -70.71 -30.99 -44.71
N ASN A 156 -71.48 -31.77 -43.95
CA ASN A 156 -71.15 -32.07 -42.56
C ASN A 156 -69.86 -32.89 -42.46
N LYS A 157 -69.64 -33.86 -43.35
CA LYS A 157 -68.40 -34.64 -43.42
C LYS A 157 -67.19 -33.77 -43.72
N ASP A 158 -67.31 -32.85 -44.67
CA ASP A 158 -66.22 -31.92 -45.01
C ASP A 158 -65.92 -30.97 -43.86
N LYS A 159 -66.96 -30.45 -43.18
CA LYS A 159 -66.79 -29.61 -41.98
C LYS A 159 -66.15 -30.37 -40.82
N ILE A 160 -66.53 -31.63 -40.60
CA ILE A 160 -65.90 -32.49 -39.60
C ILE A 160 -64.42 -32.70 -39.94
N THR A 161 -64.10 -32.95 -41.21
CA THR A 161 -62.71 -33.16 -41.66
C THR A 161 -61.88 -31.90 -41.46
N SER A 162 -62.39 -30.73 -41.84
CA SER A 162 -61.72 -29.45 -41.61
C SER A 162 -61.51 -29.14 -40.12
N LEU A 163 -62.48 -29.48 -39.26
CA LEU A 163 -62.35 -29.32 -37.81
C LEU A 163 -61.30 -30.29 -37.24
N ASP A 164 -61.25 -31.52 -37.74
CA ASP A 164 -60.25 -32.52 -37.33
C ASP A 164 -58.83 -32.06 -37.70
N ASP A 165 -58.64 -31.55 -38.93
CA ASP A 165 -57.36 -30.96 -39.37
C ASP A 165 -56.95 -29.77 -38.50
N GLN A 166 -57.90 -28.89 -38.14
CA GLN A 166 -57.64 -27.76 -37.25
C GLN A 166 -57.21 -28.23 -35.86
N ILE A 167 -57.95 -29.19 -35.26
CA ILE A 167 -57.64 -29.77 -33.95
C ILE A 167 -56.26 -30.43 -33.96
N ASN A 168 -55.92 -31.14 -35.03
CA ASN A 168 -54.62 -31.82 -35.17
C ASN A 168 -53.46 -30.81 -35.27
N ASN A 169 -53.64 -29.73 -36.02
CA ASN A 169 -52.65 -28.64 -36.10
C ASN A 169 -52.47 -27.93 -34.75
N GLU A 170 -53.56 -27.57 -34.07
CA GLU A 170 -53.51 -26.96 -32.74
C GLU A 170 -52.85 -27.90 -31.72
N THR A 171 -53.19 -29.19 -31.73
CA THR A 171 -52.59 -30.21 -30.87
C THR A 171 -51.09 -30.35 -31.12
N THR A 172 -50.65 -30.31 -32.38
CA THR A 172 -49.24 -30.37 -32.75
C THR A 172 -48.49 -29.13 -32.28
N GLY A 173 -49.08 -27.94 -32.46
CA GLY A 173 -48.54 -26.67 -31.96
C GLY A 173 -48.39 -26.67 -30.43
N LEU A 174 -49.42 -27.13 -29.71
CA LEU A 174 -49.39 -27.25 -28.24
C LEU A 174 -48.34 -28.26 -27.77
N LYS A 175 -48.21 -29.42 -28.42
CA LYS A 175 -47.14 -30.39 -28.12
C LYS A 175 -45.75 -29.76 -28.27
N GLN A 176 -45.54 -28.98 -29.32
CA GLN A 176 -44.27 -28.29 -29.52
C GLN A 176 -44.01 -27.24 -28.42
N GLN A 177 -45.03 -26.46 -28.05
CA GLN A 177 -44.92 -25.48 -26.96
C GLN A 177 -44.58 -26.16 -25.62
N ILE A 178 -45.23 -27.28 -25.30
CA ILE A 178 -44.94 -28.07 -24.08
C ILE A 178 -43.49 -28.57 -24.08
N THR A 179 -43.01 -29.09 -25.21
CA THR A 179 -41.61 -29.53 -25.35
C THR A 179 -40.63 -28.37 -25.11
N ASN A 180 -40.90 -27.20 -25.70
CA ASN A 180 -40.04 -26.03 -25.53
C ASN A 180 -40.02 -25.55 -24.06
N VAL A 181 -41.17 -25.57 -23.38
CA VAL A 181 -41.26 -25.24 -21.94
C VAL A 181 -40.49 -26.26 -21.09
N GLY A 182 -40.56 -27.56 -21.42
CA GLY A 182 -39.78 -28.59 -20.75
C GLY A 182 -38.27 -28.37 -20.87
N LEU A 183 -37.78 -28.14 -22.10
CA LEU A 183 -36.36 -27.84 -22.35
C LEU A 183 -35.90 -26.58 -21.61
N ALA A 184 -36.73 -25.54 -21.54
CA ALA A 184 -36.43 -24.32 -20.79
C ALA A 184 -36.37 -24.57 -19.28
N ALA A 185 -37.25 -25.42 -18.75
CA ALA A 185 -37.26 -25.81 -17.33
C ALA A 185 -36.01 -26.63 -16.96
N ASP A 186 -35.61 -27.57 -17.83
CA ASP A 186 -34.39 -28.37 -17.64
C ASP A 186 -33.15 -27.49 -17.65
N ALA A 187 -33.03 -26.57 -18.61
CA ALA A 187 -31.92 -25.60 -18.68
C ALA A 187 -31.86 -24.69 -17.44
N ALA A 188 -33.00 -24.26 -16.92
CA ALA A 188 -33.07 -23.46 -15.69
C ALA A 188 -32.61 -24.28 -14.46
N ASN A 189 -32.96 -25.57 -14.40
CA ASN A 189 -32.54 -26.46 -13.33
C ASN A 189 -31.04 -26.79 -13.38
N ASP A 190 -30.48 -26.96 -14.58
CA ASP A 190 -29.03 -27.12 -14.78
C ASP A 190 -28.27 -25.87 -14.32
N LEU A 191 -28.75 -24.67 -14.69
CA LEU A 191 -28.17 -23.41 -14.24
C LEU A 191 -28.24 -23.24 -12.72
N ALA A 192 -29.36 -23.64 -12.09
CA ALA A 192 -29.51 -23.63 -10.65
C ALA A 192 -28.51 -24.58 -9.96
N THR A 193 -28.28 -25.75 -10.55
CA THR A 193 -27.29 -26.72 -10.07
C THR A 193 -25.86 -26.16 -10.19
N GLN A 194 -25.50 -25.60 -11.34
CA GLN A 194 -24.20 -24.96 -11.55
C GLN A 194 -23.97 -23.80 -10.57
N ASN A 195 -24.98 -22.96 -10.33
CA ASN A 195 -24.89 -21.87 -9.37
C ASN A 195 -24.70 -22.38 -7.94
N LYS A 196 -25.39 -23.46 -7.56
CA LYS A 196 -25.22 -24.10 -6.24
C LYS A 196 -23.80 -24.64 -6.05
N ASP A 197 -23.24 -25.28 -7.06
CA ASP A 197 -21.86 -25.80 -7.00
C ASP A 197 -20.84 -24.67 -6.91
N LYS A 198 -21.05 -23.58 -7.67
CA LYS A 198 -20.20 -22.39 -7.61
C LYS A 198 -20.26 -21.69 -6.25
N ILE A 199 -21.46 -21.59 -5.66
CA ILE A 199 -21.65 -21.05 -4.30
C ILE A 199 -20.90 -21.90 -3.28
N THR A 200 -20.98 -23.23 -3.39
CA THR A 200 -20.29 -24.15 -2.47
C THR A 200 -18.77 -24.00 -2.56
N SER A 201 -18.23 -23.94 -3.78
CA SER A 201 -16.80 -23.72 -4.01
C SER A 201 -16.32 -22.36 -3.47
N LEU A 202 -17.10 -21.30 -3.66
CA LEU A 202 -16.81 -19.99 -3.08
C LEU A 202 -16.85 -20.00 -1.55
N ASP A 203 -17.80 -20.72 -0.95
CA ASP A 203 -17.90 -20.86 0.51
C ASP A 203 -16.67 -21.57 1.09
N ASP A 204 -16.22 -22.66 0.44
CA ASP A 204 -15.00 -23.37 0.82
C ASP A 204 -13.75 -22.48 0.71
N GLN A 205 -13.64 -21.68 -0.36
CA GLN A 205 -12.54 -20.74 -0.53
C GLN A 205 -12.54 -19.67 0.57
N ILE A 206 -13.68 -19.05 0.86
CA ILE A 206 -13.84 -18.05 1.91
C ILE A 206 -13.46 -18.63 3.28
N ASN A 207 -13.89 -19.86 3.57
CA ASN A 207 -13.59 -20.54 4.83
C ASN A 207 -12.08 -20.81 4.99
N ASN A 208 -11.40 -21.22 3.92
CA ASN A 208 -9.96 -21.42 3.92
C ASN A 208 -9.19 -20.11 4.12
N GLU A 209 -9.54 -19.05 3.38
CA GLU A 209 -8.95 -17.72 3.54
C GLU A 209 -9.17 -17.17 4.95
N THR A 210 -10.39 -17.30 5.48
CA THR A 210 -10.73 -16.89 6.85
C THR A 210 -9.89 -17.64 7.89
N THR A 211 -9.65 -18.93 7.69
CA THR A 211 -8.82 -19.74 8.60
C THR A 211 -7.35 -19.31 8.51
N GLY A 212 -6.83 -19.08 7.31
CA GLY A 212 -5.47 -18.56 7.10
C GLY A 212 -5.27 -17.19 7.77
N LEU A 213 -6.20 -16.25 7.59
CA LEU A 213 -6.17 -14.93 8.21
C LEU A 213 -6.22 -15.01 9.74
N LYS A 214 -7.07 -15.87 10.32
CA LYS A 214 -7.09 -16.09 11.78
C LYS A 214 -5.75 -16.59 12.32
N GLN A 215 -5.06 -17.47 11.59
CA GLN A 215 -3.74 -17.96 11.99
C GLN A 215 -2.69 -16.84 11.92
N GLN A 216 -2.71 -16.03 10.85
CA GLN A 216 -1.81 -14.89 10.71
C GLN A 216 -2.00 -13.87 11.85
N ILE A 217 -3.25 -13.54 12.19
CA ILE A 217 -3.57 -12.65 13.32
C ILE A 217 -3.05 -13.22 14.64
N THR A 218 -3.24 -14.53 14.86
CA THR A 218 -2.75 -15.19 16.09
C THR A 218 -1.23 -15.13 16.18
N ASN A 219 -0.52 -15.41 15.09
CA ASN A 219 0.94 -15.36 15.04
C ASN A 219 1.46 -13.93 15.25
N ALA A 220 0.80 -12.93 14.66
CA ALA A 220 1.13 -11.53 14.87
C ALA A 220 0.94 -11.10 16.33
N GLY A 221 -0.14 -11.56 16.97
CA GLY A 221 -0.38 -11.33 18.40
C GLY A 221 0.74 -11.91 19.27
N LEU A 222 1.11 -13.18 19.06
CA LEU A 222 2.22 -13.82 19.79
C LEU A 222 3.56 -13.10 19.58
N ALA A 223 3.83 -12.62 18.37
CA ALA A 223 5.04 -11.86 18.07
C ALA A 223 5.04 -10.49 18.79
N ALA A 224 3.89 -9.82 18.86
CA ALA A 224 3.74 -8.56 19.59
C ALA A 224 3.94 -8.75 21.10
N ASP A 225 3.36 -9.81 21.68
CA ASP A 225 3.53 -10.15 23.09
C ASP A 225 5.01 -10.43 23.42
N ALA A 226 5.70 -11.22 22.58
CA ALA A 226 7.12 -11.50 22.76
C ALA A 226 8.00 -10.24 22.65
N ALA A 227 7.68 -9.32 21.74
CA ALA A 227 8.38 -8.05 21.63
C ALA A 227 8.17 -7.17 22.87
N ASN A 228 6.97 -7.17 23.43
CA ASN A 228 6.65 -6.44 24.65
C ASN A 228 7.37 -7.01 25.88
N ASP A 229 7.44 -8.34 26.01
CA ASP A 229 8.20 -9.01 27.07
C ASP A 229 9.69 -8.68 27.00
N LEU A 230 10.28 -8.68 25.79
CA LEU A 230 11.67 -8.28 25.59
C LEU A 230 11.91 -6.81 25.95
N ALA A 231 10.96 -5.92 25.63
CA ALA A 231 11.04 -4.51 26.01
C ALA A 231 11.01 -4.32 27.53
N LEU A 232 10.16 -5.07 28.24
CA LEU A 232 10.11 -5.06 29.71
C LEU A 232 11.41 -5.58 30.33
N GLN A 233 11.97 -6.68 29.82
CA GLN A 233 13.27 -7.20 30.27
C GLN A 233 14.40 -6.20 30.06
N ASN A 234 14.43 -5.53 28.90
CA ASN A 234 15.43 -4.50 28.62
C ASN A 234 15.28 -3.29 29.54
N LYS A 235 14.05 -2.88 29.85
CA LYS A 235 13.79 -1.81 30.81
C LYS A 235 14.36 -2.15 32.20
N ASP A 236 14.08 -3.35 32.71
CA ASP A 236 14.58 -3.79 34.02
C ASP A 236 16.11 -3.85 34.05
N LYS A 237 16.74 -4.33 32.96
CA LYS A 237 18.20 -4.37 32.83
C LYS A 237 18.82 -2.96 32.80
N ILE A 238 18.18 -2.02 32.10
CA ILE A 238 18.63 -0.62 32.07
C ILE A 238 18.57 -0.02 33.47
N THR A 239 17.47 -0.24 34.21
CA THR A 239 17.34 0.25 35.60
C THR A 239 18.44 -0.32 36.50
N SER A 240 18.72 -1.63 36.42
CA SER A 240 19.80 -2.24 37.20
C SER A 240 21.18 -1.69 36.85
N LEU A 241 21.44 -1.39 35.57
CA LEU A 241 22.69 -0.79 35.13
C LEU A 241 22.82 0.66 35.61
N ASP A 242 21.72 1.41 35.58
CA ASP A 242 21.69 2.79 36.09
C ASP A 242 22.00 2.85 37.58
N ASP A 243 21.41 1.96 38.39
CA ASP A 243 21.70 1.83 39.81
C ASP A 243 23.18 1.49 40.06
N GLN A 244 23.77 0.59 39.26
CA GLN A 244 25.18 0.23 39.38
C GLN A 244 26.09 1.43 39.07
N ILE A 245 25.84 2.14 37.96
CA ILE A 245 26.61 3.33 37.56
C ILE A 245 26.52 4.42 38.63
N ASN A 246 25.33 4.63 39.19
CA ASN A 246 25.12 5.63 40.24
C ASN A 246 25.90 5.29 41.52
N ASN A 247 25.93 4.01 41.91
CA ASN A 247 26.72 3.54 43.04
C ASN A 247 28.22 3.69 42.81
N GLU A 248 28.73 3.27 41.65
CA GLU A 248 30.15 3.42 41.28
C GLU A 248 30.56 4.90 41.24
N THR A 249 29.73 5.75 40.62
CA THR A 249 29.95 7.21 40.57
C THR A 249 30.02 7.82 41.96
N THR A 250 29.14 7.41 42.87
CA THR A 250 29.15 7.87 44.25
C THR A 250 30.41 7.43 44.99
N GLY A 251 30.83 6.17 44.81
CA GLY A 251 32.07 5.64 45.36
C GLY A 251 33.31 6.39 44.86
N LEU A 252 33.40 6.64 43.55
CA LEU A 252 34.51 7.39 42.94
C LEU A 252 34.55 8.85 43.43
N LYS A 253 33.40 9.53 43.54
CA LYS A 253 33.33 10.88 44.11
C LYS A 253 33.91 10.91 45.52
N GLN A 254 33.56 9.94 46.37
CA GLN A 254 34.09 9.85 47.73
C GLN A 254 35.61 9.62 47.75
N GLN A 255 36.13 8.75 46.87
CA GLN A 255 37.57 8.53 46.75
C GLN A 255 38.32 9.80 46.33
N ILE A 256 37.79 10.56 45.37
CA ILE A 256 38.36 11.83 44.93
C ILE A 256 38.36 12.85 46.07
N THR A 257 37.24 12.98 46.80
CA THR A 257 37.17 13.86 47.97
C THR A 257 38.20 13.49 49.02
N ASN A 258 38.33 12.21 49.35
CA ASN A 258 39.32 11.74 50.33
C ASN A 258 40.76 11.98 49.87
N ALA A 259 41.05 11.79 48.57
CA ALA A 259 42.36 12.08 47.99
C ALA A 259 42.68 13.58 48.04
N GLY A 260 41.70 14.44 47.77
CA GLY A 260 41.83 15.89 47.92
C GLY A 260 42.18 16.31 49.35
N LEU A 261 41.41 15.81 50.34
CA LEU A 261 41.67 16.08 51.75
C LEU A 261 43.06 15.59 52.20
N ALA A 262 43.50 14.44 51.69
CA ALA A 262 44.84 13.91 51.99
C ALA A 262 45.94 14.77 51.37
N ALA A 263 45.74 15.28 50.15
CA ALA A 263 46.67 16.19 49.49
C ALA A 263 46.78 17.53 50.23
N ASP A 264 45.65 18.10 50.64
CA ASP A 264 45.60 19.34 51.43
C ASP A 264 46.35 19.16 52.76
N ALA A 265 46.09 18.07 53.49
CA ALA A 265 46.79 17.77 54.73
C ALA A 265 48.30 17.59 54.54
N ALA A 266 48.74 16.98 53.44
CA ALA A 266 50.16 16.84 53.11
C ALA A 266 50.80 18.20 52.80
N ASN A 267 50.08 19.09 52.12
CA ASN A 267 50.55 20.44 51.81
C ASN A 267 50.66 21.30 53.09
N ASP A 268 49.67 21.23 53.99
CA ASP A 268 49.72 21.91 55.28
C ASP A 268 50.92 21.46 56.11
N LEU A 269 51.19 20.15 56.15
CA LEU A 269 52.37 19.61 56.83
C LEU A 269 53.67 20.09 56.19
N ALA A 270 53.73 20.19 54.85
CA ALA A 270 54.89 20.72 54.15
C ALA A 270 55.14 22.20 54.47
N LEU A 271 54.09 23.01 54.55
CA LEU A 271 54.17 24.42 54.97
C LEU A 271 54.64 24.55 56.42
N GLN A 272 54.09 23.76 57.35
CA GLN A 272 54.54 23.73 58.74
C GLN A 272 56.02 23.33 58.86
N ASN A 273 56.45 22.33 58.09
CA ASN A 273 57.85 21.91 58.07
C ASN A 273 58.76 23.00 57.50
N LYS A 274 58.32 23.71 56.45
CA LYS A 274 59.05 24.86 55.90
C LYS A 274 59.24 25.94 56.95
N ASP A 275 58.18 26.34 57.66
CA ASP A 275 58.24 27.35 58.70
C ASP A 275 59.17 26.95 59.85
N LYS A 276 59.11 25.66 60.25
CA LYS A 276 60.02 25.10 61.27
C LYS A 276 61.47 25.10 60.81
N ILE A 277 61.75 24.77 59.55
CA ILE A 277 63.10 24.83 58.97
C ILE A 277 63.62 26.27 59.00
N THR A 278 62.81 27.25 58.58
CA THR A 278 63.20 28.66 58.62
C THR A 278 63.51 29.12 60.04
N SER A 279 62.66 28.78 61.02
CA SER A 279 62.91 29.12 62.42
C SER A 279 64.19 28.48 62.97
N LEU A 280 64.49 27.24 62.57
CA LEU A 280 65.73 26.56 62.95
C LEU A 280 66.95 27.21 62.30
N ASP A 281 66.84 27.63 61.03
CA ASP A 281 67.92 28.33 60.31
C ASP A 281 68.25 29.66 61.00
N ASP A 282 67.23 30.45 61.37
CA ASP A 282 67.40 31.70 62.13
C ASP A 282 68.09 31.45 63.49
N GLN A 283 67.72 30.38 64.19
CA GLN A 283 68.37 30.01 65.45
C GLN A 283 69.84 29.65 65.24
N ILE A 284 70.14 28.81 64.25
CA ILE A 284 71.52 28.40 63.92
C ILE A 284 72.36 29.62 63.52
N ASN A 285 71.81 30.55 62.74
CA ASN A 285 72.50 31.77 62.33
C ASN A 285 72.79 32.69 63.51
N ASN A 286 71.85 32.82 64.46
CA ASN A 286 72.06 33.56 65.69
C ASN A 286 73.13 32.93 66.59
N GLU A 287 73.06 31.61 66.82
CA GLU A 287 74.07 30.87 67.58
C GLU A 287 75.45 30.97 66.94
N THR A 288 75.54 30.81 65.63
CA THR A 288 76.78 30.97 64.85
C THR A 288 77.37 32.37 65.00
N THR A 289 76.53 33.40 64.93
CA THR A 289 76.95 34.80 65.12
C THR A 289 77.46 35.05 66.54
N GLY A 290 76.75 34.53 67.55
CA GLY A 290 77.18 34.58 68.95
C GLY A 290 78.52 33.88 69.19
N LEU A 291 78.70 32.68 68.64
CA LEU A 291 79.96 31.94 68.74
C LEU A 291 81.12 32.66 68.02
N LYS A 292 80.90 33.22 66.83
CA LYS A 292 81.90 34.05 66.13
C LYS A 292 82.34 35.24 67.00
N GLN A 293 81.41 35.91 67.67
CA GLN A 293 81.74 37.02 68.57
C GLN A 293 82.55 36.55 69.78
N GLN A 294 82.20 35.41 70.40
CA GLN A 294 82.96 34.83 71.49
C GLN A 294 84.40 34.47 71.06
N ILE A 295 84.57 33.88 69.87
CA ILE A 295 85.89 33.56 69.31
C ILE A 295 86.72 34.84 69.09
N THR A 296 86.12 35.87 68.48
CA THR A 296 86.80 37.16 68.28
C THR A 296 87.25 37.77 69.60
N ASN A 297 86.37 37.78 70.61
CA ASN A 297 86.70 38.31 71.94
C ASN A 297 87.81 37.50 72.62
N ALA A 298 87.80 36.17 72.49
CA ALA A 298 88.85 35.30 73.00
C ALA A 298 90.20 35.53 72.29
N GLY A 299 90.17 35.74 70.97
CA GLY A 299 91.37 36.11 70.19
C GLY A 299 91.96 37.44 70.64
N LEU A 300 91.13 38.48 70.78
CA LEU A 300 91.57 39.78 71.31
C LEU A 300 92.15 39.68 72.73
N ALA A 301 91.55 38.84 73.59
CA ALA A 301 92.08 38.59 74.94
C ALA A 301 93.41 37.84 74.92
N ALA A 302 93.59 36.87 74.02
CA ALA A 302 94.84 36.15 73.84
C ALA A 302 95.96 37.06 73.30
N ASP A 303 95.65 37.91 72.33
CA ASP A 303 96.58 38.91 71.79
C ASP A 303 97.01 39.89 72.88
N ALA A 304 96.06 40.38 73.71
CA ALA A 304 96.37 41.24 74.84
C ALA A 304 97.25 40.54 75.90
N ALA A 305 97.02 39.26 76.17
CA ALA A 305 97.85 38.47 77.07
C ALA A 305 99.27 38.26 76.49
N ASN A 306 99.40 38.05 75.18
CA ASN A 306 100.67 37.88 74.50
C ASN A 306 101.47 39.19 74.44
N ASP A 307 100.83 40.33 74.16
CA ASP A 307 101.43 41.67 74.26
C ASP A 307 101.94 41.96 75.68
N LEU A 308 101.15 41.60 76.70
CA LEU A 308 101.58 41.70 78.10
C LEU A 308 102.76 40.77 78.42
N ALA A 309 102.78 39.54 77.90
CA ALA A 309 103.89 38.61 78.08
C ALA A 309 105.18 39.11 77.40
N LEU A 310 105.08 39.66 76.19
CA LEU A 310 106.20 40.32 75.48
C LEU A 310 106.72 41.51 76.28
N LYS A 311 105.84 42.41 76.75
CA LYS A 311 106.22 43.53 77.63
C LYS A 311 106.88 43.06 78.93
N ASN A 312 106.39 41.98 79.53
CA ASN A 312 107.01 41.41 80.72
C ASN A 312 108.37 40.76 80.40
N GLN A 313 108.54 40.12 79.24
CA GLN A 313 109.82 39.57 78.80
C GLN A 313 110.84 40.69 78.51
N GLU A 314 110.43 41.78 77.86
CA GLU A 314 111.23 42.99 77.67
C GLU A 314 111.62 43.63 79.01
N ALA A 315 110.68 43.71 79.96
CA ALA A 315 110.95 44.25 81.30
C ALA A 315 111.89 43.34 82.11
N ILE A 316 111.73 42.02 82.05
CA ILE A 316 112.64 41.03 82.66
C ILE A 316 114.01 41.09 81.99
N GLN A 317 114.09 41.20 80.67
CA GLN A 317 115.35 41.36 79.95
C GLN A 317 116.02 42.69 80.34
N THR A 318 115.25 43.77 80.47
CA THR A 318 115.76 45.05 80.97
C THR A 318 116.31 44.93 82.39
N GLU A 319 115.63 44.22 83.30
CA GLU A 319 116.14 43.99 84.66
C GLU A 319 117.30 42.98 84.70
N HIS A 320 117.32 41.97 83.83
CA HIS A 320 118.44 41.05 83.64
C HIS A 320 119.66 41.78 83.06
N ASP A 321 119.47 42.69 82.11
CA ASP A 321 120.50 43.58 81.57
C ASP A 321 120.96 44.56 82.65
N ARG A 322 120.08 45.04 83.55
CA ARG A 322 120.48 45.85 84.72
C ARG A 322 121.25 45.06 85.76
N VAL A 323 120.90 43.80 86.03
CA VAL A 323 121.65 42.90 86.93
C VAL A 323 122.98 42.52 86.29
N THR A 324 123.01 42.20 85.00
CA THR A 324 124.22 41.95 84.20
C THR A 324 125.07 43.21 84.06
N MET A 325 124.46 44.40 84.06
CA MET A 325 125.14 45.70 84.12
C MET A 325 125.51 46.09 85.55
N VAL A 326 125.00 45.46 86.60
CA VAL A 326 125.47 45.62 87.99
C VAL A 326 126.61 44.66 88.27
N GLU A 327 126.50 43.38 87.88
CA GLU A 327 127.63 42.43 87.80
C GLU A 327 128.71 42.95 86.84
N GLY A 328 128.29 43.54 85.72
CA GLY A 328 129.12 44.20 84.72
C GLY A 328 129.66 45.54 85.16
N ALA A 329 128.93 46.42 85.87
CA ALA A 329 129.48 47.67 86.42
C ALA A 329 130.46 47.41 87.57
N VAL A 330 130.33 46.28 88.27
CA VAL A 330 131.36 45.80 89.20
C VAL A 330 132.65 45.37 88.45
N LEU A 331 132.55 44.91 87.19
CA LEU A 331 133.68 44.55 86.31
C LEU A 331 134.13 45.67 85.34
N GLU A 332 133.28 46.64 85.06
CA GLU A 332 133.43 47.68 84.03
C GLU A 332 133.56 49.08 84.66
N VAL A 333 133.34 49.28 85.96
CA VAL A 333 134.07 50.36 86.69
C VAL A 333 135.58 50.11 86.59
N ASN A 334 136.00 48.84 86.52
CA ASN A 334 137.39 48.45 86.28
C ASN A 334 137.82 48.47 84.79
N GLY A 335 136.92 48.70 83.82
CA GLY A 335 137.21 48.59 82.37
C GLY A 335 136.68 49.73 81.46
N LYS A 336 135.70 50.53 81.91
CA LYS A 336 135.28 51.82 81.31
C LYS A 336 136.30 52.94 81.55
N VAL A 337 137.33 52.69 82.38
CA VAL A 337 138.58 53.45 82.36
C VAL A 337 139.35 53.21 81.04
N ASP A 338 139.25 52.02 80.43
CA ASP A 338 140.11 51.63 79.31
C ASP A 338 139.41 51.68 77.93
N LYS A 339 138.08 51.56 77.85
CA LYS A 339 137.32 51.54 76.57
C LYS A 339 136.54 52.81 76.21
N ASN A 340 136.33 53.77 77.12
CA ASN A 340 135.86 55.12 76.75
C ASN A 340 136.78 55.78 75.71
N THR A 341 138.03 55.32 75.61
CA THR A 341 139.07 55.82 74.72
C THR A 341 138.94 55.36 73.26
N ALA A 342 138.22 54.27 72.93
CA ALA A 342 138.30 53.67 71.58
C ALA A 342 136.99 53.63 70.78
N ALA A 343 135.84 53.40 71.41
CA ALA A 343 134.59 53.10 70.69
C ALA A 343 133.84 54.34 70.13
N ILE A 344 134.18 55.54 70.62
CA ILE A 344 133.68 56.83 70.09
C ILE A 344 134.00 57.00 68.59
N ASN A 345 135.01 56.31 68.05
CA ASN A 345 135.49 56.50 66.67
C ASN A 345 134.82 55.63 65.60
N THR A 346 134.07 54.57 65.95
CA THR A 346 133.55 53.61 64.94
C THR A 346 132.08 53.83 64.59
N VAL A 347 131.29 54.41 65.50
CA VAL A 347 129.86 54.69 65.27
C VAL A 347 129.63 55.75 64.17
N ASN A 348 130.65 56.55 63.85
CA ASN A 348 130.60 57.61 62.83
C ASN A 348 130.50 57.11 61.37
N ASN A 349 130.64 55.80 61.10
CA ASN A 349 130.79 55.28 59.72
C ASN A 349 129.67 54.36 59.20
N ILE A 350 128.64 54.02 59.99
CA ILE A 350 127.63 53.03 59.53
C ILE A 350 126.27 53.67 59.18
N VAL A 351 126.01 54.92 59.57
CA VAL A 351 124.74 55.63 59.28
C VAL A 351 124.71 56.21 57.84
N GLY A 352 125.30 55.52 56.85
CA GLY A 352 125.68 56.08 55.55
C GLY A 352 124.80 55.75 54.33
N ASP A 353 123.85 54.82 54.37
CA ASP A 353 123.09 54.45 53.15
C ASP A 353 121.67 53.98 53.45
N GLY A 354 120.78 54.90 53.83
CA GLY A 354 119.40 54.57 54.16
C GLY A 354 118.67 53.77 53.07
N VAL A 355 118.05 52.65 53.46
CA VAL A 355 116.68 52.17 53.10
C VAL A 355 116.55 50.65 53.38
N LEU A 356 115.39 50.21 53.89
CA LEU A 356 114.84 48.86 53.65
C LEU A 356 113.33 48.96 53.35
N SER A 357 112.92 48.38 52.20
CA SER A 357 111.57 48.40 51.62
C SER A 357 110.74 47.14 51.97
N ASN A 358 109.40 47.23 51.93
CA ASN A 358 108.44 46.14 52.20
C ASN A 358 107.80 45.57 50.91
N PRO A 359 107.83 44.23 50.66
CA PRO A 359 107.49 43.59 49.38
C PRO A 359 106.01 43.25 49.10
N ASN A 360 105.03 43.68 49.90
CA ASN A 360 103.64 43.19 49.78
C ASN A 360 102.63 44.06 48.99
N ALA A 361 103.08 44.97 48.12
CA ALA A 361 102.19 45.84 47.32
C ALA A 361 101.57 45.17 46.06
N SER A 362 101.91 43.91 45.75
CA SER A 362 101.49 43.24 44.50
C SER A 362 100.12 42.53 44.55
N ASN A 363 99.62 42.15 45.73
CA ASN A 363 98.48 41.22 45.85
C ASN A 363 97.09 41.91 45.83
N LEU A 364 97.03 43.24 45.96
CA LEU A 364 95.75 43.97 45.89
C LEU A 364 95.36 44.32 44.44
N THR A 365 96.35 44.48 43.56
CA THR A 365 96.13 44.80 42.14
C THR A 365 95.58 43.60 41.36
N GLU A 366 95.99 42.38 41.71
CA GLU A 366 95.49 41.14 41.08
C GLU A 366 94.03 40.84 41.47
N ALA A 367 93.65 41.03 42.74
CA ALA A 367 92.29 40.83 43.21
C ALA A 367 91.28 41.84 42.59
N VAL A 368 91.68 43.10 42.41
CA VAL A 368 90.84 44.14 41.80
C VAL A 368 90.64 43.89 40.29
N ASN A 369 91.66 43.40 39.58
CA ASN A 369 91.55 43.07 38.15
C ASN A 369 90.66 41.84 37.89
N GLN A 370 90.58 40.88 38.81
CA GLN A 370 89.68 39.72 38.69
C GLN A 370 88.20 40.09 38.87
N ASN A 371 87.88 40.98 39.81
CA ASN A 371 86.51 41.49 39.98
C ASN A 371 86.06 42.33 38.78
N TYR A 372 86.97 43.11 38.16
CA TYR A 372 86.67 43.87 36.94
C TYR A 372 86.33 42.96 35.75
N ALA A 373 87.00 41.79 35.63
CA ALA A 373 86.71 40.80 34.59
C ALA A 373 85.36 40.10 34.78
N GLN A 374 84.97 39.76 36.01
CA GLN A 374 83.65 39.17 36.31
C GLN A 374 82.49 40.14 36.05
N ILE A 375 82.68 41.44 36.33
CA ILE A 375 81.67 42.47 36.04
C ILE A 375 81.47 42.61 34.52
N ASN A 376 82.53 42.58 33.71
CA ASN A 376 82.41 42.58 32.25
C ASN A 376 81.66 41.36 31.69
N ASN A 377 81.86 40.17 32.28
CA ASN A 377 81.14 38.96 31.87
C ASN A 377 79.64 39.04 32.20
N ASN A 378 79.27 39.59 33.36
CA ASN A 378 77.88 39.81 33.73
C ASN A 378 77.21 40.86 32.83
N THR A 379 77.92 41.92 32.44
CA THR A 379 77.42 42.91 31.47
C THR A 379 77.12 42.28 30.12
N GLN A 380 78.00 41.40 29.61
CA GLN A 380 77.76 40.67 28.36
C GLN A 380 76.55 39.72 28.45
N ALA A 381 76.37 39.04 29.58
CA ALA A 381 75.21 38.18 29.81
C ALA A 381 73.89 38.98 29.87
N ILE A 382 73.93 40.19 30.44
CA ILE A 382 72.77 41.11 30.50
C ILE A 382 72.44 41.66 29.10
N SER A 383 73.44 42.05 28.29
CA SER A 383 73.20 42.45 26.90
C SER A 383 72.64 41.32 26.03
N ALA A 384 73.04 40.07 26.29
CA ALA A 384 72.46 38.91 25.62
C ALA A 384 71.01 38.62 26.07
N LEU A 385 70.64 39.00 27.30
CA LEU A 385 69.27 38.92 27.78
C LEU A 385 68.39 40.02 27.18
N ASP A 386 68.90 41.22 27.04
CA ASP A 386 68.22 42.38 26.44
C ASP A 386 67.74 42.07 25.01
N ASN A 387 68.64 41.56 24.16
CA ASN A 387 68.28 41.14 22.79
C ASN A 387 67.22 40.02 22.77
N ARG A 388 67.27 39.09 23.74
CA ARG A 388 66.27 38.01 23.84
C ARG A 388 64.90 38.50 24.30
N VAL A 389 64.87 39.60 25.06
CA VAL A 389 63.62 40.24 25.51
C VAL A 389 63.02 41.06 24.37
N ASP A 390 63.84 41.73 23.56
CA ASP A 390 63.39 42.42 22.35
C ASP A 390 62.84 41.44 21.29
N ASP A 391 63.54 40.31 21.05
CA ASP A 391 63.05 39.24 20.18
C ASP A 391 61.71 38.66 20.67
N LEU A 392 61.53 38.54 21.98
CA LEU A 392 60.28 38.09 22.58
C LEU A 392 59.14 39.09 22.34
N GLY A 393 59.42 40.40 22.35
CA GLY A 393 58.45 41.44 21.98
C GLY A 393 57.95 41.24 20.55
N GLY A 394 58.87 41.09 19.59
CA GLY A 394 58.52 40.87 18.18
C GLY A 394 57.79 39.54 17.93
N GLU A 395 58.07 38.50 18.71
CA GLU A 395 57.33 37.23 18.64
C GLU A 395 55.90 37.37 19.19
N ILE A 396 55.70 38.14 20.26
CA ILE A 396 54.37 38.42 20.83
C ILE A 396 53.50 39.17 19.81
N ASP A 397 54.05 40.16 19.10
CA ASP A 397 53.28 40.94 18.12
C ASP A 397 52.80 40.08 16.95
N GLN A 398 53.64 39.16 16.50
CA GLN A 398 53.30 38.17 15.47
C GLN A 398 52.22 37.20 15.95
N VAL A 399 52.31 36.70 17.18
CA VAL A 399 51.28 35.82 17.78
C VAL A 399 49.95 36.57 17.93
N GLY A 400 49.99 37.85 18.30
CA GLY A 400 48.83 38.73 18.37
C GLY A 400 48.14 38.87 17.01
N ALA A 401 48.90 39.17 15.96
CA ALA A 401 48.38 39.34 14.60
C ALA A 401 47.80 38.03 14.04
N ILE A 402 48.48 36.91 14.26
CA ILE A 402 48.03 35.56 13.86
C ILE A 402 46.72 35.18 14.57
N SER A 403 46.63 35.47 15.88
CA SER A 403 45.42 35.21 16.66
C SER A 403 44.25 36.05 16.16
N ALA A 404 44.48 37.32 15.82
CA ALA A 404 43.47 38.19 15.22
C ALA A 404 43.03 37.68 13.83
N ALA A 405 43.95 37.19 13.01
CA ALA A 405 43.63 36.62 11.70
C ALA A 405 42.80 35.33 11.82
N LEU A 406 43.18 34.40 12.71
CA LEU A 406 42.43 33.17 12.97
C LEU A 406 41.04 33.44 13.56
N ALA A 407 40.90 34.48 14.39
CA ALA A 407 39.62 34.90 14.96
C ALA A 407 38.66 35.46 13.90
N GLY A 408 39.17 36.02 12.80
CA GLY A 408 38.37 36.49 11.67
C GLY A 408 37.85 35.38 10.74
N LEU A 409 38.24 34.11 10.97
CA LEU A 409 37.77 32.99 10.15
C LEU A 409 36.35 32.58 10.57
N HIS A 410 35.37 32.90 9.71
CA HIS A 410 33.98 32.51 9.91
C HIS A 410 33.43 31.73 8.71
N PRO A 411 32.68 30.63 8.94
CA PRO A 411 31.87 30.00 7.92
C PRO A 411 30.55 30.76 7.72
N LEU A 412 29.94 30.59 6.55
CA LEU A 412 28.56 31.01 6.30
C LEU A 412 27.59 30.07 7.03
N ASP A 413 26.42 30.60 7.40
CA ASP A 413 25.34 29.80 7.99
C ASP A 413 24.90 28.68 7.04
N TYR A 414 24.99 27.44 7.51
CA TYR A 414 24.53 26.27 6.78
C TYR A 414 23.06 25.97 7.10
N ASP A 415 22.20 26.06 6.08
CA ASP A 415 20.75 25.85 6.19
C ASP A 415 20.30 24.41 5.89
N GLY A 416 21.25 23.51 5.60
CA GLY A 416 20.99 22.12 5.22
C GLY A 416 21.00 21.87 3.71
N THR A 417 21.11 22.92 2.89
CA THR A 417 21.21 22.86 1.43
C THR A 417 22.54 23.43 0.94
N GLY A 418 22.99 23.01 -0.25
CA GLY A 418 24.28 23.45 -0.80
C GLY A 418 25.51 22.76 -0.21
N SER A 419 26.69 23.38 -0.39
CA SER A 419 27.98 22.76 -0.05
C SER A 419 28.20 22.67 1.47
N LYS A 420 28.47 21.46 1.95
CA LYS A 420 28.89 21.18 3.32
C LYS A 420 30.32 21.63 3.62
N PHE A 421 31.14 21.80 2.58
CA PHE A 421 32.51 22.26 2.68
C PHE A 421 32.60 23.75 2.35
N GLN A 422 33.25 24.52 3.22
CA GLN A 422 33.44 25.96 3.06
C GLN A 422 34.90 26.34 3.33
N LEU A 423 35.37 27.37 2.63
CA LEU A 423 36.70 27.94 2.78
C LEU A 423 36.56 29.42 3.16
N SER A 424 37.34 29.86 4.14
CA SER A 424 37.38 31.24 4.61
C SER A 424 38.83 31.74 4.61
N ALA A 425 39.01 33.04 4.41
CA ALA A 425 40.30 33.70 4.51
C ALA A 425 40.13 35.00 5.30
N ALA A 426 41.10 35.31 6.15
CA ALA A 426 41.06 36.48 7.02
C ALA A 426 42.45 37.08 7.17
N MET A 427 42.50 38.36 7.52
CA MET A 427 43.73 39.08 7.86
C MET A 427 43.56 39.74 9.23
N GLY A 428 44.63 39.75 10.01
CA GLY A 428 44.66 40.36 11.34
C GLY A 428 45.89 41.24 11.48
N SER A 429 45.79 42.27 12.31
CA SER A 429 46.94 43.06 12.73
C SER A 429 47.00 43.23 14.23
N TYR A 430 48.21 43.32 14.76
CA TYR A 430 48.49 43.62 16.16
C TYR A 430 49.84 44.33 16.23
N ASP A 431 49.88 45.46 16.94
CA ASP A 431 51.03 46.37 17.03
C ASP A 431 51.86 46.51 15.73
N SER A 432 51.20 46.98 14.65
CA SER A 432 51.78 47.15 13.30
C SER A 432 52.18 45.87 12.54
N THR A 433 52.20 44.71 13.17
CA THR A 433 52.44 43.42 12.52
C THR A 433 51.16 42.89 11.87
N GLN A 434 51.27 42.28 10.69
CA GLN A 434 50.15 41.70 9.94
C GLN A 434 50.29 40.19 9.77
N ALA A 435 49.15 39.50 9.74
CA ALA A 435 49.07 38.07 9.46
C ALA A 435 47.86 37.75 8.58
N ALA A 436 47.93 36.65 7.83
CA ALA A 436 46.77 36.08 7.15
C ALA A 436 46.50 34.66 7.62
N ALA A 437 45.23 34.30 7.55
CA ALA A 437 44.70 33.00 7.91
C ALA A 437 43.85 32.42 6.79
N ILE A 438 43.89 31.11 6.62
CA ILE A 438 42.97 30.34 5.79
C ILE A 438 42.34 29.27 6.66
N GLY A 439 41.02 29.14 6.57
CA GLY A 439 40.23 28.17 7.33
C GLY A 439 39.36 27.32 6.42
N ALA A 440 39.28 26.02 6.72
CA ALA A 440 38.36 25.08 6.12
C ALA A 440 37.32 24.64 7.16
N PHE A 441 36.06 24.58 6.74
CA PHE A 441 34.92 24.25 7.59
C PHE A 441 34.11 23.15 6.92
N TYR A 442 33.72 22.13 7.68
CA TYR A 442 32.86 21.05 7.20
C TYR A 442 31.66 20.84 8.12
N HIS A 443 30.46 20.99 7.58
CA HIS A 443 29.21 20.73 8.26
C HIS A 443 28.76 19.28 8.02
N PHE A 444 28.71 18.45 9.06
CA PHE A 444 28.13 17.12 8.95
C PHE A 444 26.61 17.22 8.71
N ASN A 445 25.98 18.13 9.44
CA ASN A 445 24.57 18.53 9.34
C ASN A 445 24.42 20.01 9.79
N ARG A 446 23.19 20.50 9.95
CA ARG A 446 22.92 21.87 10.42
C ARG A 446 23.50 22.18 11.81
N ASP A 447 23.74 21.17 12.63
CA ASP A 447 23.97 21.34 14.05
C ASP A 447 25.38 20.94 14.50
N VAL A 448 26.15 20.28 13.63
CA VAL A 448 27.51 19.82 13.92
C VAL A 448 28.46 20.22 12.80
N MET A 449 29.50 20.96 13.17
CA MET A 449 30.55 21.43 12.26
C MET A 449 31.93 21.20 12.86
N ILE A 450 32.89 20.85 12.01
CA ILE A 450 34.32 20.87 12.32
C ILE A 450 35.00 22.03 11.58
N SER A 451 35.94 22.70 12.24
CA SER A 451 36.73 23.80 11.69
C SER A 451 38.22 23.52 11.83
N LEU A 452 38.99 23.89 10.82
CA LEU A 452 40.45 23.81 10.78
C LEU A 452 40.98 25.11 10.20
N GLY A 453 41.92 25.77 10.88
CA GLY A 453 42.53 27.02 10.42
C GLY A 453 44.04 27.00 10.53
N GLY A 454 44.71 27.66 9.60
CA GLY A 454 46.15 27.89 9.61
C GLY A 454 46.46 29.34 9.25
N ALA A 455 47.46 29.94 9.91
CA ALA A 455 47.81 31.34 9.74
C ALA A 455 49.32 31.57 9.81
N THR A 456 49.78 32.64 9.16
CA THR A 456 51.18 33.08 9.12
C THR A 456 51.28 34.59 9.25
N SER A 457 52.27 35.08 10.01
CA SER A 457 52.66 36.50 9.97
C SER A 457 53.47 36.82 8.72
N PHE A 458 53.49 38.10 8.33
CA PHE A 458 54.18 38.61 7.14
C PHE A 458 55.40 39.48 7.43
N ASP A 459 55.66 39.78 8.70
CA ASP A 459 56.75 40.65 9.13
C ASP A 459 57.76 39.88 9.99
N GLY A 460 59.06 40.19 9.85
CA GLY A 460 60.14 39.52 10.57
C GLY A 460 60.33 38.02 10.26
N ASP A 461 60.54 37.21 11.30
CA ASP A 461 60.89 35.78 11.23
C ASP A 461 59.73 34.82 10.91
N HIS A 462 58.56 35.33 10.49
CA HIS A 462 57.36 34.58 10.08
C HIS A 462 56.97 33.44 11.04
N LYS A 463 56.08 33.73 11.99
CA LYS A 463 55.47 32.68 12.84
C LYS A 463 54.24 32.10 12.15
N THR A 464 53.96 30.84 12.47
CA THR A 464 52.75 30.13 12.01
C THR A 464 52.00 29.53 13.18
N ALA A 465 50.68 29.46 13.07
CA ALA A 465 49.83 28.78 14.04
C ALA A 465 48.63 28.13 13.35
N GLY A 466 47.99 27.19 14.05
CA GLY A 466 46.76 26.57 13.57
C GLY A 466 45.77 26.27 14.68
N ASN A 467 44.50 26.12 14.33
CA ASN A 467 43.42 25.77 15.24
C ASN A 467 42.59 24.61 14.68
N LEU A 468 42.00 23.83 15.58
CA LEU A 468 41.04 22.76 15.29
C LEU A 468 39.88 22.89 16.26
N GLY A 469 38.65 22.92 15.76
CA GLY A 469 37.46 23.13 16.57
C GLY A 469 36.29 22.25 16.13
N VAL A 470 35.41 21.93 17.09
CA VAL A 470 34.11 21.32 16.84
C VAL A 470 33.04 22.23 17.43
N THR A 471 32.02 22.54 16.66
CA THR A 471 30.92 23.42 17.06
C THR A 471 29.61 22.65 17.02
N PHE A 472 28.83 22.78 18.11
CA PHE A 472 27.49 22.21 18.24
C PHE A 472 26.47 23.34 18.36
N ARG A 473 25.38 23.27 17.60
CA ARG A 473 24.23 24.16 17.76
C ARG A 473 23.28 23.57 18.81
N ILE A 474 22.91 24.37 19.82
CA ILE A 474 21.98 23.97 20.89
C ILE A 474 20.80 24.94 20.89
N GLY A 475 19.57 24.42 20.75
CA GLY A 475 18.32 25.19 20.76
C GLY A 475 17.68 25.36 19.38
N GLU A 476 16.38 25.68 19.36
CA GLU A 476 15.63 26.04 18.15
C GLU A 476 16.06 27.44 17.67
N GLY A 477 16.81 27.51 16.56
CA GLY A 477 17.28 28.76 15.98
C GLY A 477 16.15 29.59 15.35
N ALA A 478 16.23 30.92 15.51
CA ALA A 478 15.23 31.90 15.09
C ALA A 478 14.99 32.05 13.57
N SER A 479 15.60 31.21 12.72
CA SER A 479 15.23 31.12 11.30
C SER A 479 14.09 30.11 11.13
N GLY A 480 12.88 30.57 11.48
CA GLY A 480 11.63 29.94 11.12
C GLY A 480 11.53 29.76 9.61
N LYS A 481 11.85 28.55 9.15
CA LYS A 481 11.32 27.80 8.00
C LYS A 481 12.34 26.70 7.72
N ALA A 482 12.44 25.74 8.65
CA ALA A 482 12.62 24.38 8.18
C ALA A 482 11.42 24.14 7.26
N VAL A 483 11.68 23.99 5.96
CA VAL A 483 10.80 23.20 5.09
C VAL A 483 10.65 21.89 5.83
N SER A 484 9.53 21.73 6.56
CA SER A 484 9.29 20.55 7.36
C SER A 484 9.33 19.34 6.43
N ASP A 485 9.66 18.16 6.94
CA ASP A 485 9.50 16.93 6.17
C ASP A 485 8.08 16.80 5.57
N ASP A 486 7.10 17.48 6.18
CA ASP A 486 5.74 17.68 5.66
C ASP A 486 5.68 18.55 4.38
N VAL A 487 6.52 19.58 4.20
CA VAL A 487 6.61 20.35 2.95
C VAL A 487 7.31 19.56 1.84
N MET A 488 8.33 18.73 2.14
CA MET A 488 8.92 17.82 1.15
C MET A 488 7.96 16.70 0.76
N ALA A 489 7.27 16.08 1.73
CA ALA A 489 6.22 15.10 1.46
C ALA A 489 5.03 15.72 0.71
N ARG A 490 4.71 17.00 0.98
CA ARG A 490 3.70 17.76 0.24
C ARG A 490 4.18 18.23 -1.12
N LEU A 491 5.47 18.46 -1.33
CA LEU A 491 6.08 18.69 -2.65
C LEU A 491 6.05 17.41 -3.47
N GLU A 492 6.45 16.26 -2.91
CA GLU A 492 6.32 14.96 -3.57
C GLU A 492 4.85 14.63 -3.88
N ALA A 493 3.93 14.91 -2.94
CA ALA A 493 2.50 14.75 -3.18
C ALA A 493 1.94 15.76 -4.19
N MET A 494 2.47 16.98 -4.26
CA MET A 494 2.11 17.97 -5.29
C MET A 494 2.71 17.62 -6.64
N ASP A 495 3.93 17.10 -6.72
CA ASP A 495 4.56 16.62 -7.96
C ASP A 495 3.84 15.38 -8.48
N GLN A 496 3.43 14.45 -7.61
CA GLN A 496 2.54 13.34 -7.99
C GLN A 496 1.18 13.85 -8.48
N LYS A 497 0.63 14.90 -7.85
CA LYS A 497 -0.65 15.50 -8.27
C LYS A 497 -0.52 16.33 -9.54
N ILE A 498 0.63 16.99 -9.78
CA ILE A 498 0.95 17.73 -11.00
C ILE A 498 1.19 16.73 -12.13
N ALA A 499 1.92 15.64 -11.90
CA ALA A 499 2.07 14.57 -12.88
C ALA A 499 0.71 13.91 -13.21
N ALA A 500 -0.16 13.71 -12.21
CA ALA A 500 -1.52 13.22 -12.42
C ALA A 500 -2.41 14.23 -13.17
N LEU A 501 -2.31 15.52 -12.84
CA LEU A 501 -3.03 16.60 -13.54
C LEU A 501 -2.48 16.86 -14.95
N GLU A 502 -1.19 16.69 -15.19
CA GLU A 502 -0.58 16.76 -16.52
C GLU A 502 -0.99 15.56 -17.36
N GLN A 503 -1.09 14.38 -16.76
CA GLN A 503 -1.63 13.19 -17.41
C GLN A 503 -3.12 13.35 -17.73
N GLU A 504 -3.93 13.85 -16.78
CA GLU A 504 -5.34 14.16 -16.99
C GLU A 504 -5.52 15.28 -18.03
N ASN A 505 -4.70 16.33 -18.01
CA ASN A 505 -4.71 17.39 -19.02
C ASN A 505 -4.22 16.89 -20.38
N LYS A 506 -3.31 15.91 -20.43
CA LYS A 506 -2.88 15.25 -21.67
C LYS A 506 -4.00 14.37 -22.22
N ASP A 507 -4.73 13.67 -21.36
CA ASP A 507 -5.90 12.87 -21.73
C ASP A 507 -7.07 13.76 -22.17
N LEU A 508 -7.31 14.90 -21.47
CA LEU A 508 -8.24 15.94 -21.90
C LEU A 508 -7.81 16.59 -23.22
N LYS A 509 -6.52 16.89 -23.42
CA LYS A 509 -6.01 17.49 -24.67
C LYS A 509 -6.04 16.50 -25.84
N ASN A 510 -5.93 15.21 -25.58
CA ASN A 510 -6.15 14.15 -26.56
C ASN A 510 -7.63 14.00 -26.93
N VAL A 511 -8.56 14.31 -26.00
CA VAL A 511 -10.00 14.35 -26.28
C VAL A 511 -10.44 15.67 -26.94
N LEU A 512 -9.81 16.80 -26.58
CA LEU A 512 -10.14 18.14 -27.07
C LEU A 512 -9.41 18.50 -28.39
N GLY A 513 -8.31 17.82 -28.71
CA GLY A 513 -7.52 18.04 -29.93
C GLY A 513 -8.06 17.30 -31.16
N THR A 514 -9.03 16.39 -31.00
CA THR A 514 -9.56 15.52 -32.06
C THR A 514 -10.95 15.94 -32.55
N ILE A 515 -11.61 16.86 -31.85
CA ILE A 515 -12.93 17.41 -32.20
C ILE A 515 -12.82 18.94 -32.11
N ASP A 516 -12.92 19.62 -33.24
CA ASP A 516 -12.96 21.08 -33.29
C ASP A 516 -14.31 21.55 -32.74
N THR A 517 -14.28 22.08 -31.53
CA THR A 517 -15.46 22.57 -30.82
C THR A 517 -16.10 23.81 -31.45
N SER A 518 -15.46 24.41 -32.45
CA SER A 518 -16.01 25.55 -33.20
C SER A 518 -16.82 25.13 -34.43
N LEU A 519 -16.75 23.85 -34.84
CA LEU A 519 -17.51 23.31 -35.95
C LEU A 519 -18.83 22.70 -35.46
N SER A 520 -19.94 23.12 -36.06
CA SER A 520 -21.28 22.59 -35.76
C SER A 520 -22.12 22.48 -37.04
N LYS A 521 -22.93 21.42 -37.13
CA LYS A 521 -23.95 21.25 -38.17
C LYS A 521 -25.29 20.95 -37.51
N GLU A 522 -26.30 21.79 -37.77
CA GLU A 522 -27.63 21.66 -37.19
C GLU A 522 -28.52 20.75 -38.05
N PHE A 523 -29.40 19.98 -37.41
CA PHE A 523 -30.41 19.15 -38.06
C PHE A 523 -31.81 19.64 -37.67
N PRO A 524 -32.76 19.80 -38.62
CA PRO A 524 -34.11 20.32 -38.33
C PRO A 524 -34.92 19.48 -37.32
N ASP A 525 -34.66 18.17 -37.26
CA ASP A 525 -35.32 17.19 -36.40
C ASP A 525 -34.68 17.05 -35.01
N VAL A 526 -33.58 17.77 -34.74
CA VAL A 526 -32.93 17.82 -33.43
C VAL A 526 -33.01 19.24 -32.86
N PRO A 527 -34.10 19.60 -32.15
CA PRO A 527 -34.26 20.95 -31.62
C PRO A 527 -33.27 21.25 -30.47
N ALA A 528 -32.99 22.54 -30.23
CA ALA A 528 -32.00 23.01 -29.25
C ALA A 528 -32.25 22.55 -27.80
N ASN A 529 -33.48 22.16 -27.47
CA ASN A 529 -33.86 21.62 -26.16
C ASN A 529 -33.76 20.08 -26.07
N HIS A 530 -33.34 19.41 -27.14
CA HIS A 530 -33.15 17.96 -27.16
C HIS A 530 -31.84 17.57 -26.45
N TRP A 531 -31.86 16.52 -25.62
CA TRP A 531 -30.71 16.08 -24.83
C TRP A 531 -29.47 15.74 -25.69
N ALA A 532 -29.70 15.30 -26.93
CA ALA A 532 -28.64 14.94 -27.87
C ALA A 532 -28.15 16.12 -28.74
N TYR A 533 -28.78 17.30 -28.64
CA TYR A 533 -28.52 18.45 -29.52
C TYR A 533 -27.04 18.80 -29.58
N GLU A 534 -26.41 19.04 -28.43
CA GLU A 534 -25.01 19.46 -28.35
C GLU A 534 -24.04 18.39 -28.87
N ALA A 535 -24.34 17.10 -28.62
CA ALA A 535 -23.49 16.01 -29.06
C ALA A 535 -23.59 15.79 -30.57
N VAL A 536 -24.82 15.72 -31.11
CA VAL A 536 -25.07 15.47 -32.53
C VAL A 536 -24.56 16.63 -33.39
N THR A 537 -24.79 17.88 -32.99
CA THR A 537 -24.36 19.05 -33.77
C THR A 537 -22.83 19.17 -33.85
N LYS A 538 -22.11 18.89 -32.75
CA LYS A 538 -20.64 18.90 -32.73
C LYS A 538 -20.03 17.74 -33.51
N LEU A 539 -20.57 16.53 -33.35
CA LEU A 539 -20.10 15.36 -34.11
C LEU A 539 -20.37 15.51 -35.60
N ALA A 540 -21.49 16.13 -35.98
CA ALA A 540 -21.81 16.40 -37.37
C ALA A 540 -21.00 17.55 -37.97
N GLY A 541 -20.67 18.58 -37.19
CA GLY A 541 -19.74 19.63 -37.58
C GLY A 541 -18.31 19.11 -37.83
N ASN A 542 -17.94 17.99 -37.19
CA ASN A 542 -16.64 17.35 -37.32
C ASN A 542 -16.61 16.18 -38.32
N ASP A 543 -17.65 16.01 -39.14
CA ASP A 543 -17.86 14.91 -40.10
C ASP A 543 -17.86 13.50 -39.50
N VAL A 544 -18.04 13.37 -38.18
CA VAL A 544 -18.18 12.07 -37.52
C VAL A 544 -19.59 11.50 -37.75
N VAL A 545 -20.57 12.38 -37.95
CA VAL A 545 -21.98 12.05 -38.22
C VAL A 545 -22.46 12.86 -39.44
N ALA A 546 -22.94 12.21 -40.50
CA ALA A 546 -23.33 12.91 -41.72
C ALA A 546 -24.81 13.34 -41.77
N GLY A 547 -25.68 12.62 -41.05
CA GLY A 547 -27.14 12.66 -41.24
C GLY A 547 -27.58 11.92 -42.51
N TYR A 548 -28.85 12.02 -42.85
CA TYR A 548 -29.44 11.34 -44.01
C TYR A 548 -29.59 12.28 -45.23
N PRO A 549 -29.81 11.75 -46.45
CA PRO A 549 -29.89 12.57 -47.68
C PRO A 549 -31.02 13.60 -47.71
N ASP A 550 -32.04 13.42 -46.86
CA ASP A 550 -33.15 14.35 -46.65
C ASP A 550 -32.78 15.55 -45.75
N GLY A 551 -31.59 15.53 -45.14
CA GLY A 551 -31.08 16.60 -44.28
C GLY A 551 -31.45 16.45 -42.81
N GLU A 552 -32.06 15.34 -42.40
CA GLU A 552 -32.44 15.03 -41.01
C GLU A 552 -31.44 14.03 -40.36
N PHE A 553 -31.45 13.94 -39.03
CA PHE A 553 -30.63 13.01 -38.25
C PHE A 553 -31.32 11.66 -37.99
N HIS A 554 -32.65 11.63 -37.91
CA HIS A 554 -33.49 10.45 -37.62
C HIS A 554 -33.14 9.73 -36.30
N GLY A 555 -32.98 10.49 -35.21
CA GLY A 555 -32.53 9.96 -33.90
C GLY A 555 -33.44 8.93 -33.24
N ASP A 556 -34.72 8.87 -33.61
CA ASP A 556 -35.70 7.90 -33.07
C ASP A 556 -35.68 6.54 -33.79
N ARG A 557 -34.90 6.41 -34.87
CA ARG A 557 -34.76 5.17 -35.63
C ARG A 557 -33.68 4.28 -35.02
N THR A 558 -33.92 2.97 -35.01
CA THR A 558 -32.87 1.99 -34.71
C THR A 558 -31.76 2.06 -35.76
N MET A 559 -30.55 2.40 -35.32
CA MET A 559 -29.35 2.41 -36.14
C MET A 559 -28.88 0.98 -36.46
N THR A 560 -28.42 0.78 -37.69
CA THR A 560 -27.83 -0.48 -38.13
C THR A 560 -26.39 -0.63 -37.63
N ARG A 561 -25.91 -1.87 -37.53
CA ARG A 561 -24.51 -2.15 -37.16
C ARG A 561 -23.51 -1.51 -38.14
N TYR A 562 -23.89 -1.38 -39.42
CA TYR A 562 -23.07 -0.74 -40.44
C TYR A 562 -22.97 0.78 -40.23
N GLU A 563 -24.10 1.46 -39.98
CA GLU A 563 -24.12 2.90 -39.66
C GLU A 563 -23.30 3.19 -38.39
N MET A 564 -23.38 2.32 -37.37
CA MET A 564 -22.53 2.44 -36.17
C MET A 564 -21.04 2.25 -36.49
N ALA A 565 -20.69 1.25 -37.29
CA ALA A 565 -19.31 1.00 -37.70
C ALA A 565 -18.73 2.17 -38.52
N GLU A 566 -19.54 2.82 -39.35
CA GLU A 566 -19.16 4.01 -40.11
C GLU A 566 -18.83 5.19 -39.20
N ILE A 567 -19.66 5.45 -38.18
CA ILE A 567 -19.41 6.50 -37.18
C ILE A 567 -18.11 6.21 -36.41
N ILE A 568 -17.89 4.96 -35.98
CA ILE A 568 -16.66 4.55 -35.29
C ILE A 568 -15.43 4.74 -36.19
N TYR A 569 -15.51 4.31 -37.44
CA TYR A 569 -14.43 4.43 -38.42
C TYR A 569 -14.06 5.90 -38.67
N LYS A 570 -15.05 6.77 -38.87
CA LYS A 570 -14.86 8.21 -39.07
C LYS A 570 -14.27 8.88 -37.83
N ALA A 571 -14.73 8.52 -36.63
CA ALA A 571 -14.18 9.03 -35.37
C ALA A 571 -12.69 8.65 -35.23
N MET A 572 -12.32 7.39 -35.50
CA MET A 572 -10.93 6.94 -35.45
C MET A 572 -10.04 7.65 -36.48
N ASN A 573 -10.54 7.86 -37.71
CA ASN A 573 -9.82 8.61 -38.74
C ASN A 573 -9.58 10.08 -38.37
N LYS A 574 -10.45 10.67 -37.55
CA LYS A 574 -10.29 12.01 -36.97
C LYS A 574 -9.41 12.02 -35.71
N GLY A 575 -8.81 10.89 -35.36
CA GLY A 575 -7.87 10.74 -34.24
C GLY A 575 -8.53 10.48 -32.89
N VAL A 576 -9.85 10.28 -32.83
CA VAL A 576 -10.56 9.95 -31.59
C VAL A 576 -10.17 8.54 -31.15
N GLN A 577 -9.72 8.41 -29.90
CA GLN A 577 -9.45 7.09 -29.32
C GLN A 577 -10.77 6.41 -28.95
N VAL A 578 -11.10 5.33 -29.67
CA VAL A 578 -12.28 4.51 -29.43
C VAL A 578 -11.89 3.29 -28.59
N ASP A 579 -12.76 2.87 -27.66
CA ASP A 579 -12.54 1.67 -26.84
C ASP A 579 -12.20 0.46 -27.72
N GLN A 580 -11.08 -0.19 -27.42
CA GLN A 580 -10.58 -1.34 -28.17
C GLN A 580 -11.60 -2.48 -28.26
N LYS A 581 -12.50 -2.63 -27.28
CA LYS A 581 -13.59 -3.61 -27.34
C LYS A 581 -14.58 -3.29 -28.45
N LEU A 582 -14.97 -2.02 -28.60
CA LEU A 582 -15.84 -1.57 -29.69
C LEU A 582 -15.13 -1.71 -31.04
N VAL A 583 -13.85 -1.37 -31.10
CA VAL A 583 -13.05 -1.54 -32.31
C VAL A 583 -13.00 -3.01 -32.75
N ASN A 584 -12.85 -3.92 -31.79
CA ASN A 584 -12.81 -5.36 -32.08
C ASN A 584 -14.19 -5.92 -32.46
N GLU A 585 -15.27 -5.42 -31.85
CA GLU A 585 -16.64 -5.89 -32.08
C GLU A 585 -17.19 -5.48 -33.46
N PHE A 586 -16.86 -4.28 -33.93
CA PHE A 586 -17.29 -3.73 -35.21
C PHE A 586 -16.24 -3.86 -36.33
N LYS A 587 -15.13 -4.56 -36.06
CA LYS A 587 -14.03 -4.76 -37.03
C LYS A 587 -14.51 -5.30 -38.39
N PRO A 588 -15.36 -6.34 -38.46
CA PRO A 588 -15.81 -6.89 -39.74
C PRO A 588 -16.56 -5.85 -40.59
N GLU A 589 -17.40 -5.03 -39.97
CA GLU A 589 -18.18 -3.99 -40.64
C GLU A 589 -17.33 -2.77 -41.01
N MET A 590 -16.36 -2.37 -40.17
CA MET A 590 -15.43 -1.26 -40.50
C MET A 590 -14.51 -1.58 -41.68
N GLU A 591 -14.08 -2.83 -41.83
CA GLU A 591 -13.32 -3.27 -43.01
C GLU A 591 -14.15 -3.13 -44.30
N GLN A 592 -15.47 -3.33 -44.22
CA GLN A 592 -16.39 -3.10 -45.35
C GLN A 592 -16.62 -1.61 -45.63
N VAL A 593 -16.74 -0.78 -44.59
CA VAL A 593 -16.80 0.70 -44.74
C VAL A 593 -15.55 1.22 -45.44
N ALA A 594 -14.36 0.81 -44.99
CA ALA A 594 -13.08 1.20 -45.59
C ALA A 594 -12.90 0.71 -47.04
N ALA A 595 -13.50 -0.43 -47.40
CA ALA A 595 -13.49 -0.94 -48.77
C ALA A 595 -14.43 -0.15 -49.69
N ASN A 596 -15.59 0.27 -49.18
CA ASN A 596 -16.56 1.07 -49.93
C ASN A 596 -16.10 2.53 -50.14
N GLU A 597 -15.30 3.10 -49.23
CA GLU A 597 -14.73 4.44 -49.41
C GLU A 597 -13.53 4.47 -50.38
N ARG A 598 -12.95 3.31 -50.72
CA ARG A 598 -11.82 3.15 -51.65
C ARG A 598 -12.22 2.70 -53.07
N ALA A 599 -13.48 2.36 -53.27
CA ALA A 599 -14.08 1.99 -54.56
C ALA A 599 -14.68 3.23 -55.23
#